data_AF-A0A656Z7U5-F1
#
_entry.id   AF-A0A656Z7U5-F1
#
_cell.length_a   1.000
_cell.length_b   1.000
_cell.length_c   1.000
_cell.angle_alpha   90.00
_cell.angle_beta   90.00
_cell.angle_gamma   90.00
#
_symmetry.space_group_name_H-M   'P 1'
#
loop_
_entity.id
_entity.type
_entity.pdbx_description
1 polymer ?
#
loop_
_entity_poly.entity_id
_entity_poly.type
_entity_poly.pdbx_seq_one_letter_code
_entity_poly.pdbx_strand_id
1 'polypeptide(L)'
;MKRLIQRTGFGQLSSVRSGRVHGIWTGLISVPPLNILFIELVAKWLHPDLCADINPDATLSEINRRFFKTPFGGPLWVSLQD
;
A
#
# COMPACT_ATOMS: atom_id res chain seq x y z
N MET A 1 8.92 8.29 -4.37
CA MET A 1 9.71 7.09 -4.02
C MET A 1 11.12 7.06 -4.62
N LYS A 2 11.34 7.48 -5.88
CA LYS A 2 12.67 7.48 -6.55
C LYS A 2 13.81 8.14 -5.74
N ARG A 3 13.56 9.31 -5.13
CA ARG A 3 14.54 9.99 -4.26
C ARG A 3 14.91 9.19 -3.00
N LEU A 4 13.99 8.38 -2.47
CA LEU A 4 14.21 7.58 -1.26
C LEU A 4 15.16 6.41 -1.55
N ILE A 5 14.95 5.71 -2.66
CA ILE A 5 15.75 4.54 -3.05
C ILE A 5 17.16 4.91 -3.53
N GLN A 6 17.38 6.16 -3.92
CA GLN A 6 18.69 6.70 -4.31
C GLN A 6 19.58 7.09 -3.12
N ARG A 7 19.07 7.00 -1.88
CA ARG A 7 19.88 7.26 -0.68
C ARG A 7 21.01 6.25 -0.57
N THR A 8 22.17 6.70 -0.12
CA THR A 8 23.34 5.85 0.11
C THR A 8 22.97 4.61 0.92
N GLY A 9 23.34 3.43 0.41
CA GLY A 9 23.02 2.13 1.02
C GLY A 9 21.72 1.47 0.52
N PHE A 10 20.70 2.23 0.10
CA PHE A 10 19.42 1.65 -0.31
C PHE A 10 19.47 0.97 -1.67
N GLY A 11 20.24 1.51 -2.63
CA GLY A 11 20.36 0.94 -3.98
C GLY A 11 20.94 -0.49 -4.04
N GLN A 12 21.58 -0.95 -2.96
CA GLN A 12 22.13 -2.31 -2.87
C GLN A 12 21.13 -3.34 -2.34
N LEU A 13 20.00 -2.91 -1.79
CA LEU A 13 18.97 -3.80 -1.26
C LEU A 13 18.29 -4.59 -2.39
N SER A 14 18.08 -5.89 -2.17
CA SER A 14 17.38 -6.76 -3.11
C SER A 14 15.96 -6.27 -3.41
N SER A 15 15.27 -5.69 -2.43
CA SER A 15 13.95 -5.07 -2.61
C SER A 15 13.96 -3.90 -3.58
N VAL A 16 14.99 -3.04 -3.53
CA VAL A 16 15.16 -1.93 -4.49
C VAL A 16 15.48 -2.47 -5.88
N ARG A 17 16.39 -3.44 -5.98
CA ARG A 17 16.79 -4.05 -7.26
C ARG A 17 15.64 -4.81 -7.94
N SER A 18 14.79 -5.46 -7.17
CA SER A 18 13.60 -6.20 -7.66
C SER A 18 12.36 -5.31 -7.83
N GLY A 19 12.46 -4.00 -7.57
CA GLY A 19 11.33 -3.08 -7.65
C GLY A 19 10.26 -3.27 -6.56
N ARG A 20 10.50 -4.15 -5.58
CA ARG A 20 9.58 -4.46 -4.48
C ARG A 20 9.74 -3.50 -3.31
N VAL A 21 9.52 -2.21 -3.58
CA VAL A 21 9.50 -1.15 -2.57
C VAL A 21 8.10 -0.57 -2.54
N HIS A 22 7.49 -0.58 -1.35
CA HIS A 22 6.14 -0.09 -1.14
C HIS A 22 6.13 0.95 -0.02
N GLY A 23 5.18 1.87 -0.10
CA GLY A 23 4.95 2.91 0.89
C GLY A 23 3.49 2.92 1.27
N ILE A 24 3.23 3.18 2.55
CA ILE A 24 1.90 3.34 3.10
C ILE A 24 1.82 4.64 3.89
N TRP A 25 0.62 5.20 3.94
CA TRP A 25 0.28 6.19 4.94
C TRP A 25 0.11 5.50 6.30
N THR A 26 0.70 6.04 7.35
CA THR A 26 0.70 5.44 8.69
C THR A 26 -0.69 5.24 9.28
N GLY A 27 -1.68 6.02 8.83
CA GLY A 27 -3.07 5.84 9.24
C GLY A 27 -3.68 4.49 8.82
N LEU A 28 -3.13 3.78 7.84
CA LEU A 28 -3.55 2.40 7.54
C LEU A 28 -3.23 1.41 8.67
N ILE A 29 -2.35 1.78 9.61
CA ILE A 29 -2.02 0.97 10.80
C ILE A 29 -2.70 1.54 12.05
N SER A 30 -2.83 2.87 12.12
CA SER A 30 -3.30 3.56 13.32
C SER A 30 -4.82 3.82 13.36
N VAL A 31 -5.51 3.78 12.22
CA VAL A 31 -6.96 4.00 12.12
C VAL A 31 -7.64 2.64 11.96
N PRO A 32 -8.28 2.07 13.01
CA PRO A 32 -8.73 0.68 13.01
C PRO A 32 -9.60 0.25 11.81
N PRO A 33 -10.54 1.08 11.30
CA PRO A 33 -11.30 0.74 10.09
C PRO A 33 -10.45 0.55 8.82
N LEU A 34 -9.28 1.17 8.75
CA LEU A 34 -8.37 1.09 7.60
C LEU A 34 -7.37 -0.07 7.70
N ASN A 35 -7.27 -0.74 8.85
CA ASN A 35 -6.30 -1.82 9.06
C ASN A 35 -6.46 -2.98 8.07
N ILE A 36 -7.69 -3.25 7.60
CA ILE A 36 -7.93 -4.28 6.59
C ILE A 36 -7.22 -3.95 5.27
N LEU A 37 -7.14 -2.68 4.88
CA LEU A 37 -6.43 -2.25 3.67
C LEU A 37 -4.94 -2.56 3.78
N PHE A 38 -4.34 -2.35 4.96
CA PHE A 38 -2.94 -2.72 5.17
C PHE A 38 -2.71 -4.22 4.99
N ILE A 39 -3.62 -5.05 5.52
CA ILE A 39 -3.54 -6.52 5.38
C ILE A 39 -3.68 -6.92 3.90
N GLU A 40 -4.64 -6.37 3.18
CA GLU A 40 -4.85 -6.63 1.75
C GLU A 40 -3.62 -6.25 0.91
N LEU A 41 -3.05 -5.07 1.17
CA LEU A 41 -1.84 -4.60 0.48
C LEU A 41 -0.65 -5.53 0.74
N VAL A 42 -0.40 -5.88 2.00
CA VAL A 42 0.70 -6.80 2.36
C VAL A 42 0.49 -8.18 1.76
N ALA A 43 -0.73 -8.71 1.80
CA ALA A 43 -1.06 -10.00 1.18
C ALA A 43 -0.76 -9.98 -0.33
N LYS A 44 -1.21 -8.93 -1.03
CA LYS A 44 -0.99 -8.77 -2.47
C LYS A 44 0.49 -8.56 -2.82
N TRP A 45 1.24 -7.82 -2.00
CA TRP A 45 2.67 -7.65 -2.23
C TRP A 45 3.45 -8.95 -1.99
N LEU A 46 3.11 -9.71 -0.95
CA LEU A 46 3.82 -10.96 -0.62
C LEU A 46 3.46 -12.10 -1.60
N HIS A 47 2.18 -12.21 -1.97
CA HIS A 47 1.65 -13.31 -2.77
C HIS A 47 0.75 -12.80 -3.91
N PRO A 48 1.31 -12.10 -4.92
CA PRO A 48 0.53 -11.47 -5.97
C PRO A 48 -0.34 -12.47 -6.76
N ASP A 49 0.14 -13.70 -6.96
CA ASP A 49 -0.59 -14.72 -7.72
C ASP A 49 -1.78 -15.29 -6.93
N LEU A 50 -1.63 -15.44 -5.60
CA LEU A 50 -2.69 -15.96 -4.72
C LEU A 50 -3.73 -14.90 -4.36
N CYS A 51 -3.34 -13.62 -4.44
CA CYS A 51 -4.16 -12.47 -4.04
C CYS A 51 -4.49 -11.56 -5.23
N ALA A 52 -4.50 -12.11 -6.44
CA ALA A 52 -4.75 -11.35 -7.67
C ALA A 52 -6.17 -10.75 -7.72
N ASP A 53 -7.12 -11.38 -7.04
CA ASP A 53 -8.52 -10.96 -6.91
C ASP A 53 -8.75 -9.86 -5.87
N ILE A 54 -7.80 -9.64 -4.95
CA ILE A 54 -7.89 -8.58 -3.94
C ILE A 54 -7.72 -7.20 -4.59
N ASN A 55 -8.69 -6.32 -4.35
CA ASN A 55 -8.71 -4.94 -4.84
C ASN A 55 -8.81 -3.92 -3.69
N PRO A 56 -7.67 -3.41 -3.19
CA PRO A 56 -7.65 -2.44 -2.09
C PRO A 56 -8.38 -1.12 -2.40
N ASP A 57 -8.42 -0.70 -3.66
CA ASP A 57 -9.15 0.51 -4.07
C ASP A 57 -10.68 0.32 -3.94
N ALA A 58 -11.17 -0.88 -4.23
CA ALA A 58 -12.57 -1.23 -4.04
C ALA A 58 -12.91 -1.29 -2.54
N THR A 59 -12.05 -1.89 -1.72
CA THR A 59 -12.21 -1.92 -0.26
C THR A 59 -12.21 -0.50 0.34
N LEU A 60 -11.30 0.38 -0.10
CA LEU A 60 -11.27 1.77 0.36
C LEU A 60 -12.55 2.52 -0.04
N SER A 61 -13.02 2.31 -1.26
CA SER A 61 -14.27 2.90 -1.76
C SER A 61 -15.47 2.46 -0.92
N GLU A 62 -15.53 1.18 -0.55
CA GLU A 62 -16.60 0.65 0.30
C GLU A 62 -16.52 1.21 1.73
N ILE A 63 -15.31 1.29 2.29
CA ILE A 63 -15.09 1.87 3.62
C ILE A 63 -15.52 3.34 3.65
N ASN A 64 -15.09 4.11 2.65
CA ASN A 64 -15.47 5.51 2.48
C ASN A 64 -17.00 5.66 2.39
N ARG A 65 -17.67 4.80 1.61
CA ARG A 65 -19.13 4.83 1.43
C ARG A 65 -19.91 4.50 2.70
N ARG A 66 -19.44 3.53 3.49
CA ARG A 66 -20.20 2.99 4.63
C ARG A 66 -19.90 3.63 5.97
N PHE A 67 -18.67 4.08 6.19
CA PHE A 67 -18.20 4.42 7.53
C PHE A 67 -17.71 5.87 7.67
N PHE A 68 -17.38 6.56 6.57
CA PHE A 68 -16.84 7.92 6.63
C PHE A 68 -17.80 8.95 6.04
N LYS A 69 -18.07 10.01 6.81
CA LYS A 69 -18.84 11.17 6.32
C LYS A 69 -18.07 11.97 5.27
N THR A 70 -16.75 12.03 5.41
CA THR A 70 -15.84 12.67 4.46
C THR A 70 -14.85 11.61 3.98
N PRO A 71 -14.79 11.31 2.68
CA PRO A 71 -13.93 10.25 2.15
C PRO A 71 -12.45 10.62 2.26
N PHE A 72 -11.59 9.63 2.46
CA PHE A 72 -10.14 9.81 2.33
C PHE A 72 -9.75 9.98 0.87
N GLY A 73 -9.03 11.06 0.56
CA GLY A 73 -8.37 11.26 -0.73
C GLY A 73 -7.07 10.45 -0.80
N GLY A 74 -6.88 9.72 -1.90
CA GLY A 74 -5.66 8.95 -2.18
C GLY A 74 -4.52 9.79 -2.77
N PRO A 75 -3.33 9.19 -2.97
CA PRO A 75 -3.00 7.80 -2.69
C PRO A 75 -2.60 7.54 -1.23
N LEU A 76 -3.20 6.53 -0.60
CA LEU A 76 -2.87 6.09 0.76
C LEU A 76 -1.74 5.05 0.80
N TRP A 77 -1.40 4.47 -0.35
CA TRP A 77 -0.28 3.56 -0.56
C TRP A 77 0.33 3.81 -1.95
N VAL A 78 1.55 3.34 -2.15
CA VAL A 78 2.26 3.46 -3.43
C VAL A 78 3.30 2.34 -3.56
N SER A 79 3.50 1.81 -4.76
CA SER A 79 4.62 0.91 -5.07
C SER A 79 5.63 1.60 -5.99
N LEU A 80 6.88 1.14 -5.98
CA LEU A 80 7.91 1.67 -6.87
C LEU A 80 7.65 1.34 -8.35
N GLN A 81 6.92 0.26 -8.61
CA GLN A 81 6.55 -0.18 -9.96
C GLN A 81 5.32 0.56 -10.51
N ASP A 82 4.61 1.32 -9.67
CA ASP A 82 3.42 2.11 -10.05
C ASP A 82 3.79 3.50 -10.59
#